data_AF-A0A7K3NSD4-F1
#
_entry.id   AF-A0A7K3NSD4-F1
#
_cell.length_a   1.000
_cell.length_b   1.000
_cell.length_c   1.000
_cell.angle_alpha   90.00
_cell.angle_beta   90.00
_cell.angle_gamma   90.00
#
_symmetry.space_group_name_H-M   'P 1'
#
loop_
_entity.id
_entity.type
_entity.pdbx_description
1 polymer ?
#
loop_
_entity_poly.entity_id
_entity_poly.type
_entity_poly.pdbx_seq_one_letter_code
_entity_poly.pdbx_strand_id
1 'polypeptide(L)'
;SYKRKTAIRPTTIAGVTQRPDVDIIALTNHTKDDKPQVVLDAVNEALKDVGYTALTINRRSINVKLMKVDMDVVPIISDGYGSYLIPDIHLDEWLATNPPGHTEWCVELNKQANGRFKPLVKLFKWWRRENLPDLKRPKGFILECLVAKHMNYNES
;
A
#
# COMPACT_ATOMS: atom_id res chain seq x y z
N SER A 1 -2.94 -3.85 -0.39
CA SER A 1 -4.24 -4.45 -0.87
C SER A 1 -4.45 -5.94 -0.56
N TYR A 2 -3.42 -6.66 -0.13
CA TYR A 2 -3.51 -8.10 0.20
C TYR A 2 -4.46 -8.41 1.36
N LYS A 3 -4.29 -7.76 2.51
CA LYS A 3 -5.16 -7.94 3.70
C LYS A 3 -6.65 -7.69 3.39
N ARG A 4 -6.93 -6.77 2.47
CA ARG A 4 -8.30 -6.38 2.07
C ARG A 4 -8.90 -7.28 0.98
N LYS A 5 -8.13 -8.23 0.44
CA LYS A 5 -8.49 -9.10 -0.69
C LYS A 5 -8.85 -8.32 -1.97
N THR A 6 -8.22 -7.17 -2.18
CA THR A 6 -8.38 -6.31 -3.37
C THR A 6 -7.14 -6.31 -4.27
N ALA A 7 -6.16 -7.19 -4.01
CA ALA A 7 -5.00 -7.37 -4.88
C ALA A 7 -5.37 -8.14 -6.17
N ILE A 8 -4.73 -7.79 -7.28
CA ILE A 8 -4.79 -8.52 -8.55
C ILE A 8 -3.56 -9.43 -8.67
N ARG A 9 -3.71 -10.58 -9.33
CA ARG A 9 -2.62 -11.58 -9.47
C ARG A 9 -1.51 -11.07 -10.39
N PRO A 10 -0.25 -11.53 -10.24
CA PRO A 10 0.79 -11.30 -11.24
C PRO A 10 0.35 -11.71 -12.65
N THR A 11 0.85 -11.00 -13.65
CA THR A 11 0.65 -11.33 -15.07
C THR A 11 1.86 -10.85 -15.89
N THR A 12 2.11 -11.49 -17.03
CA THR A 12 3.16 -11.07 -17.98
C THR A 12 2.49 -10.46 -19.19
N ILE A 13 2.81 -9.20 -19.50
CA ILE A 13 2.29 -8.47 -20.65
C ILE A 13 3.49 -8.09 -21.52
N ALA A 14 3.48 -8.50 -22.79
CA ALA A 14 4.55 -8.20 -23.75
C ALA A 14 5.98 -8.51 -23.22
N GLY A 15 6.15 -9.62 -22.49
CA GLY A 15 7.45 -10.03 -21.92
C GLY A 15 7.82 -9.34 -20.60
N VAL A 16 7.03 -8.38 -20.13
CA VAL A 16 7.23 -7.71 -18.83
C VAL A 16 6.33 -8.34 -17.78
N THR A 17 6.91 -8.99 -16.79
CA THR A 17 6.16 -9.52 -15.64
C THR A 17 5.81 -8.40 -14.67
N GLN A 18 4.52 -8.08 -14.59
CA GLN A 18 4.00 -7.24 -13.52
C GLN A 18 3.81 -8.06 -12.26
N ARG A 19 4.64 -7.77 -11.26
CA ARG A 19 4.67 -8.46 -9.98
C ARG A 19 3.56 -7.95 -9.07
N PRO A 20 3.10 -8.77 -8.11
CA PRO A 20 2.22 -8.28 -7.07
C PRO A 20 2.94 -7.31 -6.14
N ASP A 21 2.23 -6.27 -5.70
CA ASP A 21 2.68 -5.34 -4.67
C ASP A 21 2.17 -5.76 -3.29
N VAL A 22 3.09 -6.10 -2.37
CA VAL A 22 2.78 -6.45 -0.98
C VAL A 22 3.20 -5.33 -0.04
N ASP A 23 2.26 -4.77 0.69
CA ASP A 23 2.53 -3.81 1.77
C ASP A 23 2.84 -4.56 3.08
N ILE A 24 4.03 -4.37 3.64
CA ILE A 24 4.38 -4.81 5.01
C ILE A 24 4.41 -3.57 5.89
N ILE A 25 3.59 -3.58 6.96
CA ILE A 25 3.58 -2.50 7.94
C ILE A 25 4.54 -2.89 9.06
N ALA A 26 5.57 -2.08 9.25
CA ALA A 26 6.57 -2.28 10.30
C ALA A 26 6.32 -1.25 11.41
N LEU A 27 5.75 -1.71 12.53
CA LEU A 27 5.70 -0.88 13.73
C LEU A 27 7.11 -0.81 14.33
N THR A 28 7.64 0.40 14.41
CA THR A 28 9.00 0.65 14.91
C THR A 28 8.96 1.23 16.33
N ASN A 29 10.12 1.24 16.98
CA ASN A 29 10.30 1.86 18.30
C ASN A 29 10.74 3.35 18.20
N HIS A 30 10.73 3.93 17.00
CA HIS A 30 11.00 5.35 16.77
C HIS A 30 9.87 6.22 17.34
N THR A 31 10.17 7.51 17.54
CA THR A 31 9.19 8.49 18.01
C THR A 31 8.96 9.58 16.99
N LYS A 32 7.97 10.45 17.26
CA LYS A 32 7.68 11.62 16.42
C LYS A 32 8.83 12.65 16.40
N ASP A 33 9.77 12.54 17.34
CA ASP A 33 10.93 13.44 17.43
C ASP A 33 12.03 13.01 16.44
N ASP A 34 12.00 11.75 15.98
CA ASP A 34 12.85 11.29 14.89
C ASP A 34 12.37 11.88 13.55
N LYS A 35 13.32 12.34 12.73
CA LYS A 35 13.00 12.81 11.38
C LYS A 35 12.50 11.66 10.51
N PRO A 36 11.48 11.85 9.66
CA PRO A 36 11.01 10.86 8.69
C PRO A 36 12.11 10.14 7.91
N GLN A 37 13.13 10.89 7.46
CA GLN A 37 14.24 10.32 6.69
C GLN A 37 15.09 9.36 7.54
N VAL A 38 15.37 9.71 8.80
CA VAL A 38 16.15 8.88 9.73
C VAL A 38 15.48 7.53 9.94
N VAL A 39 14.16 7.50 10.06
CA VAL A 39 13.40 6.25 10.23
C VAL A 39 13.44 5.40 8.96
N LEU A 40 13.28 6.00 7.78
CA LEU A 40 13.39 5.25 6.52
C LEU A 40 14.81 4.70 6.31
N ASP A 41 15.84 5.47 6.64
CA ASP A 41 17.23 5.03 6.54
C ASP A 41 17.50 3.87 7.50
N ALA A 42 17.03 3.95 8.75
CA ALA A 42 17.17 2.87 9.73
C ALA A 42 16.50 1.57 9.27
N VAL A 43 15.29 1.65 8.71
CA VAL A 43 14.60 0.48 8.15
C VAL A 43 15.32 -0.05 6.92
N ASN A 44 15.84 0.83 6.06
CA ASN A 44 16.61 0.44 4.89
C ASN A 44 17.89 -0.30 5.27
N GLU A 45 18.63 0.16 6.28
CA GLU A 45 19.81 -0.54 6.79
C GLU A 45 19.44 -1.88 7.43
N ALA A 46 18.38 -1.94 8.24
CA ALA A 46 17.90 -3.19 8.81
C ALA A 46 17.53 -4.23 7.73
N LEU A 47 16.97 -3.79 6.60
CA LEU A 47 16.69 -4.65 5.45
C LEU A 47 17.96 -5.13 4.73
N LYS A 48 18.99 -4.29 4.63
CA LYS A 48 20.30 -4.70 4.10
C LYS A 48 20.97 -5.73 5.00
N ASP A 49 20.93 -5.53 6.31
CA ASP A 49 21.56 -6.41 7.30
C ASP A 49 21.00 -7.84 7.26
N VAL A 50 19.71 -7.99 6.96
CA VAL A 50 19.08 -9.31 6.76
C VAL A 50 19.28 -9.88 5.34
N GLY A 51 19.99 -9.17 4.46
CA GLY A 51 20.43 -9.66 3.16
C GLY A 51 19.64 -9.17 1.94
N TYR A 52 18.73 -8.20 2.08
CA TYR A 52 18.07 -7.61 0.91
C TYR A 52 18.99 -6.61 0.20
N THR A 53 19.19 -6.81 -1.10
CA THR A 53 20.15 -6.01 -1.89
C THR A 53 19.49 -5.02 -2.85
N ALA A 54 18.27 -5.32 -3.32
CA ALA A 54 17.55 -4.50 -4.29
C ALA A 54 16.49 -3.62 -3.59
N LEU A 55 16.96 -2.54 -2.97
CA LEU A 55 16.15 -1.61 -2.17
C LEU A 55 15.98 -0.26 -2.85
N THR A 56 14.85 0.40 -2.63
CA THR A 56 14.62 1.79 -3.05
C THR A 56 13.82 2.51 -1.97
N ILE A 57 14.38 3.59 -1.42
CA ILE A 57 13.66 4.46 -0.50
C ILE A 57 12.64 5.28 -1.29
N ASN A 58 11.36 5.14 -0.94
CA ASN A 58 10.25 5.94 -1.45
C ASN A 58 9.86 7.01 -0.41
N ARG A 59 8.94 7.89 -0.79
CA ARG A 59 8.40 8.96 0.06
C ARG A 59 7.95 8.52 1.47
N ARG A 60 7.44 7.28 1.62
CA ARG A 60 6.85 6.78 2.88
C ARG A 60 7.14 5.29 3.15
N SER A 61 8.04 4.67 2.39
CA SER A 61 8.28 3.22 2.43
C SER A 61 9.62 2.86 1.83
N ILE A 62 10.09 1.64 2.11
CA ILE A 62 11.20 1.02 1.39
C ILE A 62 10.64 -0.03 0.44
N ASN A 63 10.85 0.16 -0.86
CA ASN A 63 10.54 -0.88 -1.85
C ASN A 63 11.67 -1.90 -1.89
N VAL A 64 11.32 -3.18 -1.77
CA VAL A 64 12.19 -4.33 -1.90
C VAL A 64 11.78 -5.08 -3.16
N LYS A 65 12.68 -5.13 -4.14
CA LYS A 65 12.44 -5.86 -5.38
C LYS A 65 12.87 -7.31 -5.24
N LEU A 66 11.92 -8.24 -5.24
CA LEU A 66 12.18 -9.68 -5.19
C LEU A 66 11.76 -10.32 -6.50
N MET A 67 12.38 -11.45 -6.88
CA MET A 67 12.13 -12.12 -8.16
C MET A 67 10.66 -12.39 -8.49
N LYS A 68 9.81 -12.57 -7.47
CA LYS A 68 8.39 -12.94 -7.65
C LYS A 68 7.39 -11.89 -7.16
N VAL A 69 7.84 -10.89 -6.40
CA VAL A 69 6.97 -9.94 -5.70
C VAL A 69 7.74 -8.63 -5.49
N ASP A 70 7.04 -7.51 -5.62
CA ASP A 70 7.56 -6.22 -5.15
C ASP A 70 6.92 -5.94 -3.79
N MET A 71 7.74 -5.59 -2.82
CA MET A 71 7.33 -5.46 -1.43
C MET A 71 7.60 -4.05 -0.93
N ASP A 72 6.60 -3.36 -0.41
CA ASP A 72 6.75 -2.05 0.23
C ASP A 72 6.73 -2.22 1.75
N VAL A 73 7.87 -2.01 2.40
CA VAL A 73 7.98 -1.95 3.86
C VAL A 73 7.68 -0.53 4.30
N VAL A 74 6.56 -0.34 4.99
CA VAL A 74 6.04 0.95 5.45
C VAL A 74 6.29 1.05 6.95
N PRO A 75 7.29 1.84 7.40
CA PRO A 75 7.43 2.12 8.82
C PRO A 75 6.27 2.94 9.34
N ILE A 76 5.82 2.59 10.53
CA ILE A 76 4.90 3.39 11.33
C ILE A 76 5.42 3.49 12.76
N ILE A 77 4.96 4.52 13.47
CA ILE A 77 5.16 4.70 14.90
C ILE A 77 3.81 4.80 15.60
N SER A 78 3.77 4.53 16.90
CA SER A 78 2.61 4.83 17.75
C SER A 78 2.55 6.34 18.03
N ASP A 79 1.35 6.91 18.06
CA ASP A 79 1.15 8.28 18.54
C ASP A 79 1.09 8.39 20.07
N GLY A 80 1.08 7.25 20.79
CA GLY A 80 0.93 7.16 22.24
C GLY A 80 -0.52 7.19 22.73
N TYR A 81 -1.50 7.39 21.84
CA TYR A 81 -2.94 7.50 22.12
C TYR A 81 -3.78 6.42 21.42
N GLY A 82 -3.12 5.42 20.83
CA GLY A 82 -3.78 4.27 20.17
C GLY A 82 -3.95 4.43 18.65
N SER A 83 -3.40 5.48 18.05
CA SER A 83 -3.29 5.62 16.59
C SER A 83 -1.85 5.48 16.12
N TYR A 84 -1.67 5.51 14.81
CA TYR A 84 -0.35 5.36 14.19
C TYR A 84 -0.02 6.56 13.32
N LEU A 85 1.28 6.83 13.19
CA LEU A 85 1.82 7.85 12.29
C LEU A 85 2.69 7.17 11.23
N ILE A 86 2.64 7.69 10.01
CA ILE A 86 3.48 7.28 8.87
C ILE A 86 4.43 8.44 8.52
N PRO A 87 5.71 8.18 8.21
CA PRO A 87 6.64 9.23 7.83
C PRO A 87 6.35 9.73 6.41
N ASP A 88 6.63 11.00 6.16
CA ASP A 88 6.61 11.61 4.83
C ASP A 88 7.86 12.47 4.61
N ILE A 89 8.85 11.95 3.87
CA ILE A 89 10.12 12.66 3.66
C ILE A 89 10.03 13.86 2.72
N HIS A 90 8.93 14.02 1.97
CA HIS A 90 8.76 15.21 1.14
C HIS A 90 8.17 16.38 1.94
N LEU A 91 7.32 16.07 2.93
CA LEU A 91 6.79 17.07 3.85
C LEU A 91 7.71 17.28 5.07
N ASP A 92 8.61 16.35 5.32
CA ASP A 92 9.39 16.23 6.56
C ASP A 92 8.47 16.17 7.80
N GLU A 93 7.35 15.44 7.67
CA GLU A 93 6.31 15.34 8.69
C GLU A 93 5.89 13.90 8.99
N TRP A 94 5.27 13.73 10.17
CA TRP A 94 4.55 12.52 10.57
C TRP A 94 3.05 12.70 10.31
N LEU A 95 2.49 11.86 9.45
CA LEU A 95 1.07 11.93 9.07
C LEU A 95 0.26 10.88 9.82
N ALA A 96 -0.94 11.25 10.26
CA ALA A 96 -1.88 10.28 10.84
C ALA A 96 -2.23 9.18 9.83
N THR A 97 -2.21 7.94 10.29
CA THR A 97 -2.58 6.77 9.49
C THR A 97 -3.34 5.75 10.34
N ASN A 98 -4.28 5.03 9.73
CA ASN A 98 -4.96 3.92 10.38
C ASN A 98 -5.11 2.74 9.40
N PRO A 99 -4.02 1.98 9.15
CA PRO A 99 -4.10 0.83 8.25
C PRO A 99 -5.10 -0.26 8.68
N PRO A 100 -5.27 -0.56 9.99
CA PRO A 100 -6.38 -1.40 10.46
C PRO A 100 -7.75 -0.85 10.08
N GLY A 101 -8.02 0.43 10.36
CA GLY A 101 -9.30 1.08 10.05
C GLY A 101 -9.62 1.07 8.55
N HIS A 102 -8.63 1.25 7.68
CA HIS A 102 -8.86 1.10 6.23
C HIS A 102 -9.22 -0.33 5.82
N THR A 103 -8.73 -1.34 6.55
CA THR A 103 -9.11 -2.74 6.32
C THR A 103 -10.57 -2.97 6.70
N GLU A 104 -10.96 -2.51 7.88
CA GLU A 104 -12.34 -2.60 8.39
C GLU A 104 -13.32 -1.87 7.46
N TRP A 105 -12.98 -0.64 7.05
CA TRP A 105 -13.74 0.13 6.08
C TRP A 105 -13.98 -0.64 4.77
N CYS A 106 -12.94 -1.27 4.20
CA CYS A 106 -13.09 -2.09 3.00
C CYS A 106 -13.90 -3.38 3.22
N VAL A 107 -13.92 -3.94 4.43
CA VAL A 107 -14.78 -5.09 4.77
C VAL A 107 -16.23 -4.65 4.82
N GLU A 108 -16.51 -3.55 5.51
CA GLU A 108 -17.85 -3.01 5.69
C GLU A 108 -18.45 -2.54 4.36
N LEU A 109 -17.71 -1.78 3.55
CA LEU A 109 -18.16 -1.39 2.20
C LEU A 109 -18.49 -2.59 1.32
N ASN A 110 -17.69 -3.65 1.42
CA ASN A 110 -17.96 -4.87 0.66
C ASN A 110 -19.22 -5.58 1.14
N LYS A 111 -19.53 -5.54 2.43
CA LYS A 111 -20.77 -6.06 2.99
C LYS A 111 -21.96 -5.23 2.51
N GLN A 112 -21.87 -3.90 2.60
CA GLN A 112 -22.91 -2.97 2.13
C GLN A 112 -23.19 -3.11 0.62
N ALA A 113 -22.16 -3.40 -0.16
CA ALA A 113 -22.28 -3.63 -1.60
C ALA A 113 -22.65 -5.08 -1.99
N ASN A 114 -23.19 -5.89 -1.07
CA ASN A 114 -23.53 -7.30 -1.31
C ASN A 114 -22.37 -8.12 -1.93
N GLY A 115 -21.15 -7.84 -1.50
CA GLY A 115 -19.94 -8.52 -1.97
C GLY A 115 -19.33 -7.96 -3.27
N ARG A 116 -19.94 -6.97 -3.93
CA ARG A 116 -19.56 -6.50 -5.26
C ARG A 116 -18.41 -5.49 -5.29
N PHE A 117 -18.16 -4.80 -4.17
CA PHE A 117 -17.10 -3.78 -4.07
C PHE A 117 -15.70 -4.35 -4.39
N LYS A 118 -15.28 -5.43 -3.73
CA LYS A 118 -13.94 -6.01 -3.93
C LYS A 118 -13.72 -6.54 -5.36
N PRO A 119 -14.67 -7.26 -5.99
CA PRO A 119 -14.62 -7.60 -7.40
C PRO A 119 -14.46 -6.38 -8.31
N LEU A 120 -15.25 -5.32 -8.10
CA LEU A 120 -15.18 -4.11 -8.91
C LEU A 120 -13.84 -3.40 -8.78
N VAL A 121 -13.30 -3.29 -7.55
CA VAL A 121 -11.94 -2.78 -7.33
C VAL A 121 -10.89 -3.58 -8.10
N LYS A 122 -10.98 -4.91 -8.10
CA LYS A 122 -10.04 -5.75 -8.86
C LYS A 122 -10.16 -5.52 -10.36
N LEU A 123 -11.37 -5.37 -10.88
CA LEU A 123 -11.61 -5.06 -12.29
C LEU A 123 -10.98 -3.73 -12.67
N PHE A 124 -11.18 -2.67 -11.88
CA PHE A 124 -10.57 -1.36 -12.12
C PHE A 124 -9.04 -1.41 -12.05
N LYS A 125 -8.47 -2.13 -11.08
CA LYS A 125 -7.02 -2.34 -10.98
C LYS A 125 -6.47 -3.09 -12.19
N TRP A 126 -7.19 -4.11 -12.65
CA TRP A 126 -6.81 -4.88 -13.83
C TRP A 126 -6.87 -4.02 -15.09
N TRP A 127 -7.99 -3.33 -15.33
CA TRP A 127 -8.17 -2.41 -16.44
C TRP A 127 -7.05 -1.37 -16.49
N ARG A 128 -6.72 -0.74 -15.35
CA ARG A 128 -5.64 0.24 -15.24
C ARG A 128 -4.28 -0.36 -15.57
N ARG A 129 -4.03 -1.62 -15.19
CA ARG A 129 -2.80 -2.33 -15.54
C ARG A 129 -2.68 -2.56 -17.05
N GLU A 130 -3.75 -3.01 -17.70
CA GLU A 130 -3.75 -3.33 -19.13
C GLU A 130 -3.70 -2.09 -20.02
N ASN A 131 -4.42 -1.03 -19.64
CA ASN A 131 -4.61 0.16 -20.49
C ASN A 131 -3.65 1.30 -20.17
N LEU A 132 -3.05 1.31 -18.97
CA LEU A 132 -2.16 2.38 -18.50
C LEU A 132 -0.89 1.80 -17.85
N PRO A 133 -0.13 0.92 -18.55
CA PRO A 133 1.00 0.19 -17.97
C PRO A 133 2.13 1.10 -17.50
N ASP A 134 2.39 2.20 -18.22
CA ASP A 134 3.49 3.13 -17.93
C ASP A 134 3.15 4.16 -16.84
N LEU A 135 1.88 4.25 -16.46
CA LEU A 135 1.43 5.26 -15.52
C LEU A 135 1.79 4.86 -14.09
N LYS A 136 2.44 5.75 -13.32
CA LYS A 136 2.82 5.49 -11.91
C LYS A 136 1.68 5.70 -10.90
N ARG A 137 0.67 6.50 -11.25
CA ARG A 137 -0.47 6.92 -10.40
C ARG A 137 -1.78 6.84 -11.20
N PRO A 138 -2.98 6.76 -10.60
CA PRO A 138 -3.24 6.53 -9.18
C PRO A 138 -2.77 5.14 -8.73
N LYS A 139 -2.37 5.01 -7.45
CA LYS A 139 -2.06 3.73 -6.80
C LYS A 139 -3.34 3.02 -6.38
N GLY A 140 -3.24 1.74 -6.02
CA GLY A 140 -4.38 0.88 -5.69
C GLY A 140 -5.32 1.40 -4.59
N PHE A 141 -4.80 2.15 -3.62
CA PHE A 141 -5.62 2.82 -2.59
C PHE A 141 -6.59 3.84 -3.18
N ILE A 142 -6.12 4.70 -4.08
CA ILE A 142 -6.97 5.71 -4.72
C ILE A 142 -8.04 5.04 -5.58
N LEU A 143 -7.71 3.93 -6.24
CA LEU A 143 -8.70 3.13 -6.97
C LEU A 143 -9.77 2.52 -6.05
N GLU A 144 -9.40 2.09 -4.83
CA GLU A 144 -10.37 1.66 -3.81
C GLU A 144 -11.31 2.80 -3.41
N CYS A 145 -10.79 4.01 -3.17
CA CYS A 145 -11.60 5.19 -2.86
C CYS A 145 -12.51 5.63 -4.02
N LEU A 146 -12.01 5.61 -5.25
CA LEU A 146 -12.79 5.98 -6.43
C LEU A 146 -13.96 5.01 -6.65
N VAL A 147 -13.71 3.71 -6.56
CA VAL A 147 -14.79 2.72 -6.67
C VAL A 147 -15.81 2.91 -5.55
N ALA A 148 -15.38 3.08 -4.30
CA ALA A 148 -16.29 3.31 -3.18
C ALA A 148 -17.16 4.56 -3.38
N LYS A 149 -16.56 5.65 -3.89
CA LYS A 149 -17.27 6.91 -4.12
C LYS A 149 -18.30 6.83 -5.24
N HIS A 150 -18.02 6.05 -6.29
CA HIS A 150 -18.77 6.12 -7.55
C HIS A 150 -19.58 4.86 -7.87
N MET A 151 -19.42 3.77 -7.13
CA MET A 151 -20.21 2.57 -7.37
C MET A 151 -21.66 2.75 -6.95
N ASN A 152 -22.57 2.08 -7.65
CA ASN A 152 -23.96 1.95 -7.22
C ASN A 152 -24.11 0.75 -6.26
N TYR A 153 -24.43 1.03 -5.01
CA TYR A 153 -24.61 0.01 -3.96
C TYR A 153 -25.87 -0.85 -4.16
N ASN A 154 -26.85 -0.35 -4.92
CA ASN A 154 -28.17 -0.97 -5.10
C ASN A 154 -28.33 -1.73 -6.42
N GLU A 155 -27.34 -1.68 -7.30
CA GLU A 155 -27.38 -2.36 -8.58
C GLU A 155 -27.37 -3.89 -8.37
N SER A 156 -28.34 -4.60 -8.98
CA SER A 156 -28.52 -6.05 -8.85
C SER A 156 -27.60 -6.82 -9.79
#